data_AF-A0A965PT17-F1
#
_entry.id   AF-A0A965PT17-F1
#
_cell.length_a   1.000
_cell.length_b   1.000
_cell.length_c   1.000
_cell.angle_alpha   90.00
_cell.angle_beta   90.00
_cell.angle_gamma   90.00
#
_symmetry.space_group_name_H-M   'P 1'
#
loop_
_entity.id
_entity.type
_entity.pdbx_description
1 polymer ?
#
loop_
_entity_poly.entity_id
_entity_poly.type
_entity_poly.pdbx_seq_one_letter_code
_entity_poly.pdbx_strand_id
1 'polypeptide(L)'
;SDYIFVKDAYWRIIELSDYKMGQYESTRVKLLKVSPGAPAKPACDVIPVSNNPDGSVNFETPAGAITIGNKNCCVYYNFTWSDNTNLCYGKVRDRPGINKPNNDSTGKGAITSLNSISTGANNVITTVGLDAGSSTFSMFAGNKIKSNSNNNVIAVGDTLEVKGDQRGIAMFGKSVESAVPGLVVGGGWPQDDRSYTYNGSQSAGTFMMSEQGTYAATLGTLELFIEGIANKRIELEDDTAWYMRMQVMVQPTINQYINATITAQIGKTGGVAFSTAPIVQYQDTSMAGRTVNLIIDTATNTAQHRMNIQLAGGTYPFITRLVAQINYTQFR
;
A
#
# COMPACT_ATOMS: atom_id res chain seq x y z
N SER A 1 -58.78 44.94 -28.67
CA SER A 1 -59.01 44.29 -27.36
C SER A 1 -58.78 45.33 -26.31
N ASP A 2 -59.84 45.70 -25.61
CA ASP A 2 -59.95 47.09 -25.17
C ASP A 2 -59.52 47.18 -23.70
N TYR A 3 -58.29 47.67 -23.53
CA TYR A 3 -57.63 47.85 -22.25
C TYR A 3 -57.38 49.33 -22.01
N ILE A 4 -57.64 49.79 -20.79
CA ILE A 4 -57.34 51.14 -20.34
C ILE A 4 -56.33 51.08 -19.20
N PHE A 5 -55.34 51.97 -19.21
CA PHE A 5 -54.38 52.10 -18.12
C PHE A 5 -54.90 53.15 -17.12
N VAL A 6 -55.15 52.73 -15.88
CA VAL A 6 -55.65 53.61 -14.82
C VAL A 6 -54.90 53.28 -13.54
N LYS A 7 -54.05 54.22 -13.10
CA LYS A 7 -53.25 54.17 -11.87
C LYS A 7 -52.57 52.81 -11.63
N ASP A 8 -51.42 52.64 -12.29
CA ASP A 8 -50.48 51.53 -12.09
C ASP A 8 -51.03 50.13 -12.42
N ALA A 9 -52.15 50.05 -13.14
CA ALA A 9 -52.71 48.79 -13.63
C ALA A 9 -53.44 48.95 -14.96
N TYR A 10 -53.47 47.85 -15.72
CA TYR A 10 -54.35 47.70 -16.87
C TYR A 10 -55.72 47.18 -16.42
N TRP A 11 -56.78 47.71 -17.02
CA TRP A 11 -58.15 47.35 -16.73
C TRP A 11 -58.86 46.98 -18.02
N ARG A 12 -59.67 45.93 -17.98
CA ARG A 12 -60.55 45.56 -19.09
C ARG A 12 -61.96 46.04 -18.77
N ILE A 13 -62.58 46.74 -19.71
CA ILE A 13 -63.99 47.13 -19.59
C ILE A 13 -64.84 45.86 -19.72
N ILE A 14 -65.68 45.60 -18.71
CA ILE A 14 -66.65 44.49 -18.72
C ILE A 14 -67.99 45.00 -19.23
N GLU A 15 -68.39 46.18 -18.75
CA GLU A 15 -69.75 46.72 -18.89
C GLU A 15 -69.69 48.25 -18.89
N LEU A 16 -70.50 48.87 -19.76
CA LEU A 16 -70.80 50.29 -19.74
C LEU A 16 -72.27 50.43 -19.34
N SER A 17 -72.55 51.16 -18.27
CA SER A 17 -73.92 51.40 -17.77
C SER A 17 -74.26 52.89 -17.94
N ASP A 18 -75.47 53.19 -18.41
CA ASP A 18 -75.92 54.55 -18.75
C ASP A 18 -75.00 55.32 -19.71
N TYR A 19 -74.74 54.73 -20.88
CA TYR A 19 -73.92 55.34 -21.93
C TYR A 19 -74.61 56.56 -22.56
N LYS A 20 -74.23 57.77 -22.13
CA LYS A 20 -74.77 59.05 -22.64
C LYS A 20 -73.77 59.74 -23.57
N MET A 21 -73.98 59.61 -24.88
CA MET A 21 -73.21 60.35 -25.89
C MET A 21 -73.54 61.85 -25.87
N GLY A 22 -72.50 62.70 -25.94
CA GLY A 22 -72.64 64.13 -26.22
C GLY A 22 -73.01 65.05 -25.04
N GLN A 23 -73.00 64.55 -23.80
CA GLN A 23 -73.18 65.34 -22.57
C GLN A 23 -71.87 65.34 -21.77
N TYR A 24 -71.53 66.44 -21.08
CA TYR A 24 -70.35 66.53 -20.21
C TYR A 24 -70.52 65.80 -18.85
N GLU A 25 -71.34 64.75 -18.81
CA GLU A 25 -71.61 63.93 -17.62
C GLU A 25 -70.74 62.66 -17.61
N SER A 26 -70.38 62.17 -16.42
CA SER A 26 -69.58 60.94 -16.29
C SER A 26 -70.43 59.68 -16.46
N THR A 27 -70.05 58.82 -17.40
CA THR A 27 -70.64 57.48 -17.58
C THR A 27 -70.05 56.49 -16.56
N ARG A 28 -70.88 55.59 -16.00
CA ARG A 28 -70.42 54.57 -15.05
C ARG A 28 -69.90 53.34 -15.80
N VAL A 29 -68.69 52.90 -15.46
CA VAL A 29 -68.04 51.75 -16.11
C VAL A 29 -67.69 50.68 -15.08
N LYS A 30 -67.88 49.41 -15.46
CA LYS A 30 -67.49 48.25 -14.65
C LYS A 30 -66.21 47.67 -15.22
N LEU A 31 -65.15 47.72 -14.43
CA LEU A 31 -63.81 47.34 -14.84
C LEU A 31 -63.39 46.03 -14.15
N LEU A 32 -62.78 45.12 -14.91
CA LEU A 32 -61.99 44.03 -14.35
C LEU A 32 -60.56 44.52 -14.20
N LYS A 33 -59.98 44.40 -12.99
CA LYS A 33 -58.54 44.59 -12.83
C LYS A 33 -57.83 43.46 -13.57
N VAL A 34 -57.14 43.79 -14.66
CA VAL A 34 -56.22 42.86 -15.28
C VAL A 34 -54.93 43.01 -14.48
N SER A 35 -54.60 42.03 -13.64
CA SER A 35 -53.30 42.02 -13.00
C SER A 35 -52.23 41.98 -14.11
N PRO A 36 -51.33 42.99 -14.20
CA PRO A 36 -50.13 42.87 -15.02
C PRO A 36 -49.22 41.85 -14.32
N GLY A 37 -49.48 40.57 -14.57
CA GLY A 37 -49.10 39.50 -13.67
C GLY A 37 -50.30 38.69 -13.16
N ALA A 38 -51.07 38.07 -14.07
CA ALA A 38 -51.15 36.62 -13.92
C ALA A 38 -49.70 36.14 -14.05
N PRO A 39 -49.05 35.61 -13.00
CA PRO A 39 -47.65 35.21 -13.09
C PRO A 39 -47.54 34.26 -14.29
N ALA A 40 -46.60 34.54 -15.20
CA ALA A 40 -46.39 33.70 -16.37
C ALA A 40 -46.29 32.27 -15.86
N LYS A 41 -47.23 31.41 -16.28
CA LYS A 41 -47.46 30.08 -15.69
C LYS A 41 -46.09 29.41 -15.57
N PRO A 42 -45.56 29.23 -14.35
CA PRO A 42 -44.13 29.06 -14.19
C PRO A 42 -43.73 27.80 -14.94
N ALA A 43 -42.75 27.91 -15.83
CA ALA A 43 -42.45 26.87 -16.82
C ALA A 43 -42.05 25.54 -16.16
N CYS A 44 -41.68 25.62 -14.89
CA CYS A 44 -41.70 24.52 -13.94
C CYS A 44 -42.47 24.93 -12.68
N ASP A 45 -43.21 24.00 -12.09
CA ASP A 45 -43.92 24.13 -10.81
C ASP A 45 -43.07 23.77 -9.58
N VAL A 46 -41.82 23.33 -9.79
CA VAL A 46 -40.85 22.95 -8.74
C VAL A 46 -39.50 23.66 -8.96
N ILE A 47 -38.77 23.93 -7.89
CA ILE A 47 -37.44 24.59 -7.96
C ILE A 47 -36.33 23.59 -7.63
N PRO A 48 -35.14 23.64 -8.28
CA PRO A 48 -34.02 22.79 -7.89
C PRO A 48 -33.42 23.26 -6.56
N VAL A 49 -33.18 22.33 -5.63
CA VAL A 49 -32.72 22.66 -4.26
C VAL A 49 -31.47 21.93 -3.80
N SER A 50 -31.20 20.74 -4.32
CA SER A 50 -29.96 20.00 -4.02
C SER A 50 -29.66 18.97 -5.11
N ASN A 51 -28.41 18.51 -5.15
CA ASN A 51 -27.97 17.47 -6.06
C ASN A 51 -27.53 16.25 -5.24
N ASN A 52 -27.97 15.06 -5.64
CA ASN A 52 -27.54 13.78 -5.07
C ASN A 52 -26.10 13.45 -5.51
N PRO A 53 -25.41 12.52 -4.81
CA PRO A 53 -24.04 12.12 -5.15
C PRO A 53 -23.87 11.50 -6.55
N ASP A 54 -24.94 10.95 -7.14
CA ASP A 54 -24.96 10.44 -8.53
C ASP A 54 -25.10 11.58 -9.57
N GLY A 55 -25.30 12.82 -9.11
CA GLY A 55 -25.53 14.01 -9.93
C GLY A 55 -26.98 14.24 -10.32
N SER A 56 -27.94 13.44 -9.84
CA SER A 56 -29.37 13.70 -10.05
C SER A 56 -29.83 14.90 -9.20
N VAL A 57 -30.73 15.72 -9.74
CA VAL A 57 -31.21 16.95 -9.09
C VAL A 57 -32.50 16.68 -8.33
N ASN A 58 -32.50 16.98 -7.04
CA ASN A 58 -33.70 17.04 -6.21
C ASN A 58 -34.38 18.40 -6.39
N PHE A 59 -35.69 18.36 -6.57
CA PHE A 59 -36.52 19.56 -6.68
C PHE A 59 -37.41 19.69 -5.44
N GLU A 60 -37.86 20.90 -5.15
CA GLU A 60 -38.79 21.20 -4.08
C GLU A 60 -40.07 21.80 -4.66
N THR A 61 -41.20 21.30 -4.19
CA THR A 61 -42.51 21.90 -4.47
C THR A 61 -42.68 23.23 -3.71
N PRO A 62 -43.60 24.12 -4.10
CA PRO A 62 -43.85 25.37 -3.37
C PRO A 62 -44.37 25.17 -1.93
N ALA A 63 -44.72 23.93 -1.57
CA ALA A 63 -45.13 23.50 -0.23
C ALA A 63 -43.97 22.94 0.62
N GLY A 64 -42.72 23.00 0.14
CA GLY A 64 -41.53 22.54 0.87
C GLY A 64 -41.22 21.04 0.78
N ALA A 65 -42.00 20.27 0.00
CA ALA A 65 -41.78 18.84 -0.15
C ALA A 65 -40.79 18.54 -1.29
N ILE A 66 -39.78 17.71 -0.99
CA ILE A 66 -38.79 17.21 -1.96
C ILE A 66 -39.44 16.21 -2.93
N THR A 67 -39.15 16.37 -4.23
CA THR A 67 -39.65 15.55 -5.33
C THR A 67 -38.60 15.41 -6.43
N ILE A 68 -38.82 14.46 -7.34
CA ILE A 68 -38.13 14.41 -8.63
C ILE A 68 -38.75 15.44 -9.58
N GLY A 69 -37.91 16.11 -10.38
CA GLY A 69 -38.37 17.02 -11.44
C GLY A 69 -38.77 16.26 -12.71
N ASN A 70 -39.58 16.90 -13.57
CA ASN A 70 -39.98 16.33 -14.86
C ASN A 70 -39.09 16.82 -16.02
N LYS A 71 -39.23 16.23 -17.22
CA LYS A 71 -38.45 16.56 -18.42
C LYS A 71 -38.50 18.04 -18.80
N ASN A 72 -39.67 18.67 -18.71
CA ASN A 72 -39.86 20.08 -19.08
C ASN A 72 -39.13 21.01 -18.09
N CYS A 73 -39.29 20.75 -16.80
CA CYS A 73 -38.55 21.40 -15.72
C CYS A 73 -37.04 21.28 -15.89
N CYS A 74 -36.55 20.07 -16.19
CA CYS A 74 -35.13 19.80 -16.35
C CYS A 74 -34.50 20.65 -17.47
N VAL A 75 -35.15 20.67 -18.64
CA VAL A 75 -34.69 21.48 -19.78
C VAL A 75 -34.80 22.98 -19.49
N TYR A 76 -35.86 23.42 -18.81
CA TYR A 76 -36.05 24.83 -18.42
C TYR A 76 -34.92 25.36 -17.53
N TYR A 77 -34.48 24.56 -16.55
CA TYR A 77 -33.32 24.90 -15.70
C TYR A 77 -31.96 24.60 -16.36
N ASN A 78 -31.92 24.28 -17.66
CA ASN A 78 -30.70 24.03 -18.43
C ASN A 78 -29.89 22.84 -17.89
N PHE A 79 -30.58 21.82 -17.38
CA PHE A 79 -30.05 20.54 -16.93
C PHE A 79 -30.29 19.44 -17.98
N THR A 80 -29.65 18.28 -17.81
CA THR A 80 -29.73 17.16 -18.75
C THR A 80 -30.75 16.13 -18.29
N TRP A 81 -31.79 15.88 -19.07
CA TRP A 81 -32.77 14.82 -18.80
C TRP A 81 -32.27 13.46 -19.29
N SER A 82 -32.51 12.42 -18.49
CA SER A 82 -32.24 11.02 -18.84
C SER A 82 -33.55 10.24 -19.02
N ASP A 83 -33.87 9.88 -20.25
CA ASP A 83 -35.02 9.02 -20.55
C ASP A 83 -34.82 7.56 -20.07
N ASN A 84 -33.59 7.16 -19.73
CA ASN A 84 -33.28 5.84 -19.17
C ASN A 84 -33.58 5.71 -17.68
N THR A 85 -33.38 6.79 -16.91
CA THR A 85 -33.60 6.80 -15.45
C THR A 85 -34.82 7.62 -15.02
N ASN A 86 -35.45 8.36 -15.94
CA ASN A 86 -36.52 9.32 -15.67
C ASN A 86 -36.12 10.38 -14.62
N LEU A 87 -34.85 10.78 -14.64
CA LEU A 87 -34.26 11.76 -13.72
C LEU A 87 -33.57 12.89 -14.48
N CYS A 88 -33.47 14.02 -13.79
CA CYS A 88 -32.76 15.21 -14.24
C CYS A 88 -31.35 15.25 -13.62
N TYR A 89 -30.33 15.58 -14.40
CA TYR A 89 -28.93 15.64 -13.94
C TYR A 89 -28.35 17.05 -14.10
N GLY A 90 -27.73 17.54 -13.03
CA GLY A 90 -27.09 18.86 -13.00
C GLY A 90 -25.89 18.95 -13.94
N LYS A 91 -25.49 20.17 -14.32
CA LYS A 91 -24.27 20.36 -15.11
C LYS A 91 -23.06 19.83 -14.34
N VAL A 92 -22.04 19.39 -15.08
CA VAL A 92 -20.84 18.73 -14.51
C VAL A 92 -20.11 19.59 -13.46
N ARG A 93 -20.31 20.92 -13.47
CA ARG A 93 -19.75 21.87 -12.49
C ARG A 93 -20.56 22.02 -11.19
N ASP A 94 -21.83 21.62 -11.18
CA ASP A 94 -22.75 21.78 -10.04
C ASP A 94 -22.95 20.47 -9.25
N ARG A 95 -22.21 19.41 -9.60
CA ARG A 95 -22.15 18.20 -8.79
C ARG A 95 -21.38 18.51 -7.51
N PRO A 96 -21.95 18.29 -6.31
CA PRO A 96 -21.15 18.22 -5.11
C PRO A 96 -20.13 17.09 -5.32
N GLY A 97 -18.83 17.42 -5.30
CA GLY A 97 -17.86 16.40 -4.93
C GLY A 97 -18.30 15.82 -3.58
N ILE A 98 -18.18 14.52 -3.34
CA ILE A 98 -16.88 13.91 -3.04
C ILE A 98 -17.17 12.42 -2.76
N ASN A 99 -16.34 11.49 -3.25
CA ASN A 99 -16.10 10.24 -2.53
C ASN A 99 -14.98 10.52 -1.51
N LYS A 100 -15.29 10.43 -0.21
CA LYS A 100 -14.47 11.03 0.85
C LYS A 100 -13.12 10.32 1.01
N PRO A 101 -11.99 11.03 0.89
CA PRO A 101 -10.81 10.68 1.67
C PRO A 101 -11.15 10.92 3.14
N ASN A 102 -10.95 9.92 4.00
CA ASN A 102 -10.96 10.15 5.44
C ASN A 102 -9.64 10.81 5.83
N ASN A 103 -9.71 12.08 6.25
CA ASN A 103 -8.55 12.86 6.67
C ASN A 103 -8.34 12.83 8.20
N ASP A 104 -8.82 11.80 8.90
CA ASP A 104 -8.41 11.55 10.29
C ASP A 104 -6.93 11.16 10.33
N SER A 105 -6.10 12.19 10.46
CA SER A 105 -4.64 12.14 10.40
C SER A 105 -4.00 11.84 11.74
N THR A 106 -4.77 11.42 12.76
CA THR A 106 -4.29 11.32 14.15
C THR A 106 -3.35 10.12 14.43
N GLY A 107 -2.86 9.41 13.41
CA GLY A 107 -1.69 8.53 13.61
C GLY A 107 -1.27 7.52 12.52
N LYS A 108 -1.40 7.77 11.20
CA LYS A 108 -0.99 6.80 10.16
C LYS A 108 -0.29 7.41 8.94
N GLY A 109 0.69 6.67 8.39
CA GLY A 109 1.46 7.05 7.20
C GLY A 109 0.71 6.79 5.88
N ALA A 110 1.04 7.56 4.84
CA ALA A 110 0.33 7.56 3.55
C ALA A 110 0.92 6.54 2.54
N ILE A 111 0.04 5.86 1.80
CA ILE A 111 0.39 4.97 0.68
C ILE A 111 -0.01 5.68 -0.64
N THR A 112 0.82 5.55 -1.69
CA THR A 112 0.57 6.15 -3.01
C THR A 112 0.39 5.10 -4.10
N SER A 113 -0.46 5.39 -5.08
CA SER A 113 -0.80 4.48 -6.19
C SER A 113 -1.37 5.27 -7.37
N LEU A 114 -1.13 4.80 -8.59
CA LEU A 114 -1.68 5.42 -9.80
C LEU A 114 -3.15 5.06 -10.08
N ASN A 115 -3.71 4.01 -9.45
CA ASN A 115 -5.09 3.54 -9.67
C ASN A 115 -5.65 2.73 -8.46
N SER A 116 -5.50 3.21 -7.21
CA SER A 116 -5.93 2.46 -6.02
C SER A 116 -7.44 2.51 -5.76
N ILE A 117 -8.00 1.36 -5.39
CA ILE A 117 -9.31 1.24 -4.75
C ILE A 117 -9.08 1.02 -3.24
N SER A 118 -9.46 2.01 -2.42
CA SER A 118 -9.34 2.03 -0.94
C SER A 118 -7.97 2.36 -0.34
N THR A 119 -7.99 3.22 0.69
CA THR A 119 -6.89 3.51 1.62
C THR A 119 -7.46 3.60 3.05
N GLY A 120 -7.26 2.54 3.83
CA GLY A 120 -7.72 2.39 5.22
C GLY A 120 -6.74 1.57 6.06
N ALA A 121 -7.21 0.97 7.16
CA ALA A 121 -6.36 0.26 8.12
C ALA A 121 -5.99 -1.19 7.72
N ASN A 122 -6.77 -1.81 6.84
CA ASN A 122 -6.53 -3.14 6.26
C ASN A 122 -6.78 -3.02 4.76
N ASN A 123 -5.72 -3.08 3.93
CA ASN A 123 -5.81 -2.74 2.51
C ASN A 123 -5.54 -3.94 1.61
N VAL A 124 -6.31 -4.00 0.52
CA VAL A 124 -5.99 -4.77 -0.69
C VAL A 124 -5.77 -3.74 -1.79
N ILE A 125 -4.52 -3.53 -2.21
CA ILE A 125 -4.18 -2.52 -3.21
C ILE A 125 -3.73 -3.23 -4.49
N THR A 126 -4.53 -3.10 -5.55
CA THR A 126 -4.26 -3.68 -6.88
C THR A 126 -3.95 -2.56 -7.88
N THR A 127 -2.69 -2.42 -8.30
CA THR A 127 -2.27 -1.39 -9.28
C THR A 127 -1.03 -1.83 -10.05
N VAL A 128 -0.77 -1.27 -11.23
CA VAL A 128 0.54 -1.35 -11.88
C VAL A 128 1.49 -0.31 -11.27
N GLY A 129 2.64 -0.76 -10.76
CA GLY A 129 3.61 0.06 -10.02
C GLY A 129 3.10 0.43 -8.62
N LEU A 130 3.40 -0.43 -7.63
CA LEU A 130 2.89 -0.27 -6.27
C LEU A 130 4.04 -0.10 -5.26
N ASP A 131 3.86 0.83 -4.32
CA ASP A 131 4.71 0.96 -3.13
C ASP A 131 3.93 0.47 -1.91
N ALA A 132 4.60 -0.33 -1.08
CA ALA A 132 4.07 -0.99 0.09
C ALA A 132 4.07 -0.11 1.35
N GLY A 133 5.05 0.81 1.48
CA GLY A 133 5.25 1.55 2.71
C GLY A 133 5.45 0.66 3.97
N SER A 134 5.10 1.19 5.14
CA SER A 134 5.21 0.48 6.42
C SER A 134 3.92 -0.26 6.77
N SER A 135 4.03 -1.53 7.17
CA SER A 135 2.88 -2.42 7.34
C SER A 135 3.07 -3.44 8.47
N THR A 136 1.96 -3.85 9.08
CA THR A 136 1.88 -4.81 10.22
C THR A 136 0.97 -6.01 9.96
N PHE A 137 0.10 -5.88 8.96
CA PHE A 137 -0.71 -6.90 8.30
C PHE A 137 -1.17 -6.27 6.99
N SER A 138 -0.50 -6.55 5.86
CA SER A 138 -0.81 -5.86 4.59
C SER A 138 -0.42 -6.67 3.35
N MET A 139 -1.15 -6.43 2.26
CA MET A 139 -1.00 -7.12 0.98
C MET A 139 -0.97 -6.13 -0.19
N PHE A 140 0.08 -6.22 -1.00
CA PHE A 140 0.34 -5.30 -2.12
C PHE A 140 0.42 -6.08 -3.45
N ALA A 141 -0.42 -5.77 -4.46
CA ALA A 141 -0.52 -6.51 -5.74
C ALA A 141 -0.40 -5.63 -7.02
N GLY A 142 0.31 -6.12 -8.05
CA GLY A 142 0.82 -5.29 -9.15
C GLY A 142 2.02 -5.85 -9.94
N ASN A 143 2.42 -5.17 -11.03
CA ASN A 143 3.48 -5.61 -11.96
C ASN A 143 4.91 -5.16 -11.60
N LYS A 144 5.11 -4.41 -10.52
CA LYS A 144 6.44 -4.11 -9.95
C LYS A 144 6.16 -3.60 -8.55
N ILE A 145 6.59 -4.33 -7.54
CA ILE A 145 6.27 -4.04 -6.14
C ILE A 145 7.42 -4.54 -5.28
N LYS A 146 7.52 -3.95 -4.10
CA LYS A 146 8.63 -4.10 -3.20
C LYS A 146 8.09 -4.23 -1.79
N SER A 147 8.24 -5.39 -1.17
CA SER A 147 7.98 -5.52 0.28
C SER A 147 9.22 -5.04 1.01
N ASN A 148 9.05 -4.42 2.18
CA ASN A 148 10.16 -3.76 2.87
C ASN A 148 10.16 -3.97 4.39
N SER A 149 9.08 -4.48 5.00
CA SER A 149 9.13 -4.96 6.38
C SER A 149 7.96 -5.86 6.73
N ASN A 150 8.25 -7.06 7.26
CA ASN A 150 7.27 -7.99 7.81
C ASN A 150 7.43 -8.03 9.32
N ASN A 151 6.52 -7.38 10.02
CA ASN A 151 5.65 -8.20 10.86
C ASN A 151 4.45 -8.51 9.98
N ASN A 152 4.38 -9.72 9.42
CA ASN A 152 3.25 -10.22 8.60
C ASN A 152 2.94 -9.37 7.34
N VAL A 153 3.90 -9.21 6.42
CA VAL A 153 3.76 -8.34 5.23
C VAL A 153 4.11 -9.06 3.93
N ILE A 154 3.42 -8.67 2.85
CA ILE A 154 3.46 -9.33 1.55
C ILE A 154 3.37 -8.26 0.45
N ALA A 155 4.30 -8.26 -0.49
CA ALA A 155 4.14 -7.57 -1.78
C ALA A 155 4.32 -8.56 -2.95
N VAL A 156 3.63 -8.36 -4.08
CA VAL A 156 3.77 -9.16 -5.32
C VAL A 156 4.62 -8.37 -6.34
N GLY A 157 4.36 -8.40 -7.66
CA GLY A 157 5.26 -7.86 -8.68
C GLY A 157 5.43 -8.75 -9.91
N ASP A 158 5.96 -8.17 -10.99
CA ASP A 158 6.86 -8.87 -11.92
C ASP A 158 8.22 -9.06 -11.23
N THR A 159 8.59 -8.03 -10.48
CA THR A 159 9.79 -7.92 -9.66
C THR A 159 9.41 -8.47 -8.23
N LEU A 160 9.75 -9.74 -7.84
CA LEU A 160 9.52 -10.56 -6.59
C LEU A 160 10.67 -11.20 -5.66
N GLU A 161 10.96 -10.79 -4.37
CA GLU A 161 12.19 -11.14 -3.51
C GLU A 161 12.06 -11.69 -2.04
N VAL A 162 11.36 -12.78 -1.70
CA VAL A 162 11.74 -13.52 -0.45
C VAL A 162 11.28 -14.96 -0.41
N LYS A 163 12.06 -15.78 0.28
CA LYS A 163 11.68 -17.13 0.74
C LYS A 163 11.89 -17.22 2.24
N GLY A 164 11.07 -18.04 2.90
CA GLY A 164 11.10 -18.28 4.34
C GLY A 164 10.22 -17.30 5.13
N ASP A 165 9.76 -17.71 6.31
CA ASP A 165 8.98 -16.84 7.20
C ASP A 165 9.92 -15.92 7.98
N GLN A 166 10.04 -14.69 7.47
CA GLN A 166 10.97 -13.70 7.97
C GLN A 166 10.27 -12.81 8.98
N ARG A 167 10.60 -13.00 10.27
CA ARG A 167 10.08 -12.24 11.43
C ARG A 167 10.79 -10.90 11.54
N GLY A 168 10.70 -10.17 10.44
CA GLY A 168 11.85 -9.51 9.89
C GLY A 168 11.92 -9.71 8.37
N ILE A 169 10.86 -9.32 7.67
CA ILE A 169 10.95 -8.75 6.31
C ILE A 169 11.08 -9.72 5.11
N ALA A 170 10.05 -9.69 4.26
CA ALA A 170 10.06 -10.14 2.87
C ALA A 170 10.33 -8.96 1.93
N MET A 171 10.97 -9.20 0.78
CA MET A 171 11.22 -8.19 -0.26
C MET A 171 10.68 -8.59 -1.63
N PHE A 172 10.56 -7.64 -2.56
CA PHE A 172 10.03 -7.72 -3.94
C PHE A 172 11.01 -7.42 -5.17
N GLY A 173 11.58 -8.35 -5.96
CA GLY A 173 12.24 -8.03 -7.28
C GLY A 173 12.49 -9.13 -8.37
N LYS A 174 12.82 -8.82 -9.64
CA LYS A 174 12.47 -9.70 -10.82
C LYS A 174 13.32 -10.96 -10.95
N SER A 175 14.38 -10.98 -10.18
CA SER A 175 15.77 -11.02 -10.63
C SER A 175 16.59 -10.65 -9.38
N VAL A 176 16.51 -11.55 -8.41
CA VAL A 176 16.36 -11.25 -6.97
C VAL A 176 16.24 -12.57 -6.19
N GLU A 177 16.73 -12.67 -4.96
CA GLU A 177 16.57 -13.90 -4.18
C GLU A 177 17.00 -13.82 -2.71
N SER A 178 16.17 -14.33 -1.80
CA SER A 178 16.48 -14.51 -0.37
C SER A 178 16.10 -15.89 0.12
N ALA A 179 16.92 -16.52 0.98
CA ALA A 179 16.53 -17.68 1.81
C ALA A 179 16.36 -17.32 3.30
N VAL A 180 16.53 -16.03 3.66
CA VAL A 180 16.89 -15.58 5.01
C VAL A 180 16.21 -14.26 5.40
N PRO A 181 15.97 -14.00 6.69
CA PRO A 181 15.29 -12.79 7.15
C PRO A 181 16.18 -11.58 7.07
N GLY A 182 15.55 -10.41 7.06
CA GLY A 182 16.23 -9.13 6.94
C GLY A 182 16.18 -8.65 5.51
N LEU A 183 17.32 -8.17 5.03
CA LEU A 183 17.38 -7.29 3.87
C LEU A 183 18.03 -8.01 2.69
N VAL A 184 17.32 -8.09 1.58
CA VAL A 184 17.79 -8.79 0.39
C VAL A 184 17.42 -8.06 -0.89
N VAL A 185 18.37 -7.97 -1.82
CA VAL A 185 18.33 -7.10 -3.01
C VAL A 185 18.87 -7.84 -4.24
N GLY A 186 18.11 -7.81 -5.33
CA GLY A 186 18.48 -8.43 -6.60
C GLY A 186 19.14 -7.53 -7.62
N GLY A 187 20.06 -8.11 -8.38
CA GLY A 187 20.91 -7.46 -9.36
C GLY A 187 20.41 -7.47 -10.79
N GLY A 188 19.26 -8.08 -11.09
CA GLY A 188 18.84 -8.32 -12.48
C GLY A 188 19.25 -9.71 -12.98
N TRP A 189 19.27 -9.87 -14.29
CA TRP A 189 19.87 -11.02 -14.96
C TRP A 189 21.18 -10.64 -15.63
N PRO A 190 22.09 -11.60 -15.84
CA PRO A 190 23.11 -11.48 -16.87
C PRO A 190 22.48 -10.94 -18.16
N GLN A 191 23.05 -9.84 -18.67
CA GLN A 191 22.68 -9.21 -19.94
C GLN A 191 21.27 -8.54 -20.01
N ASP A 192 20.58 -8.31 -18.87
CA ASP A 192 19.13 -7.95 -18.81
C ASP A 192 18.25 -8.89 -19.65
N ASP A 193 18.72 -10.13 -19.82
CA ASP A 193 17.97 -11.14 -20.55
C ASP A 193 16.79 -11.59 -19.69
N ARG A 194 15.60 -11.07 -20.01
CA ARG A 194 14.37 -11.46 -19.32
C ARG A 194 13.85 -12.84 -19.75
N SER A 195 14.58 -13.54 -20.63
CA SER A 195 14.40 -14.96 -20.93
C SER A 195 15.36 -15.87 -20.14
N TYR A 196 16.29 -15.30 -19.37
CA TYR A 196 17.19 -16.05 -18.49
C TYR A 196 16.41 -16.78 -17.39
N THR A 197 16.80 -18.02 -17.10
CA THR A 197 15.90 -18.99 -16.45
C THR A 197 15.66 -18.76 -14.95
N TYR A 198 16.53 -18.01 -14.25
CA TYR A 198 16.52 -17.92 -12.78
C TYR A 198 16.18 -16.52 -12.27
N ASN A 199 14.99 -16.36 -11.67
CA ASN A 199 14.71 -15.22 -10.80
C ASN A 199 15.67 -15.30 -9.61
N GLY A 200 16.63 -14.37 -9.52
CA GLY A 200 17.66 -14.44 -8.48
C GLY A 200 19.05 -14.79 -8.95
N SER A 201 19.23 -14.92 -10.27
CA SER A 201 20.55 -15.10 -10.88
C SER A 201 21.63 -14.15 -10.36
N GLN A 202 21.23 -12.97 -9.89
CA GLN A 202 22.07 -12.09 -9.11
C GLN A 202 21.25 -11.57 -7.92
N SER A 203 21.72 -11.78 -6.70
CA SER A 203 21.19 -11.11 -5.50
C SER A 203 22.28 -10.88 -4.45
N ALA A 204 21.98 -10.11 -3.40
CA ALA A 204 22.83 -9.92 -2.25
C ALA A 204 21.95 -9.63 -1.03
N GLY A 205 22.37 -10.07 0.15
CA GLY A 205 21.57 -9.89 1.35
C GLY A 205 22.37 -9.92 2.65
N THR A 206 21.67 -9.57 3.73
CA THR A 206 22.24 -9.60 5.08
C THR A 206 21.20 -10.02 6.11
N PHE A 207 21.62 -10.88 7.03
CA PHE A 207 20.79 -11.45 8.07
C PHE A 207 21.60 -11.71 9.34
N MET A 208 20.92 -11.81 10.47
CA MET A 208 21.52 -12.12 11.76
C MET A 208 21.26 -13.57 12.16
N MET A 209 22.23 -14.15 12.84
CA MET A 209 22.13 -15.41 13.55
C MET A 209 22.62 -15.22 14.99
N SER A 210 22.11 -16.00 15.94
CA SER A 210 22.54 -15.94 17.34
C SER A 210 22.28 -17.27 18.05
N GLU A 211 22.91 -17.44 19.22
CA GLU A 211 22.65 -18.51 20.17
C GLU A 211 23.19 -18.12 21.56
N GLN A 212 22.66 -18.71 22.64
CA GLN A 212 23.28 -18.70 23.97
C GLN A 212 23.46 -20.14 24.45
N GLY A 213 24.70 -20.58 24.60
CA GLY A 213 25.00 -21.96 24.94
C GLY A 213 26.22 -22.14 25.84
N THR A 214 26.53 -23.42 26.09
CA THR A 214 27.67 -23.85 26.90
C THR A 214 28.60 -24.70 26.07
N TYR A 215 29.84 -24.28 25.92
CA TYR A 215 30.91 -25.13 25.42
C TYR A 215 31.32 -26.09 26.55
N ALA A 216 31.12 -27.39 26.37
CA ALA A 216 31.46 -28.40 27.37
C ALA A 216 32.97 -28.73 27.42
N ALA A 217 33.69 -28.55 26.31
CA ALA A 217 35.11 -28.87 26.17
C ALA A 217 35.78 -28.01 25.08
N THR A 218 37.12 -28.02 25.07
CA THR A 218 37.96 -27.44 24.02
C THR A 218 37.61 -28.04 22.65
N LEU A 219 37.59 -27.19 21.61
CA LEU A 219 37.14 -27.53 20.24
C LEU A 219 35.66 -27.95 20.14
N GLY A 220 34.88 -27.80 21.22
CA GLY A 220 33.43 -27.87 21.15
C GLY A 220 32.84 -26.78 20.25
N THR A 221 31.63 -27.03 19.75
CA THR A 221 30.89 -26.12 18.87
C THR A 221 29.59 -25.65 19.52
N LEU A 222 29.15 -24.45 19.14
CA LEU A 222 27.75 -24.04 19.25
C LEU A 222 27.23 -23.67 17.87
N GLU A 223 26.11 -24.27 17.47
CA GLU A 223 25.41 -23.91 16.25
C GLU A 223 24.71 -22.56 16.44
N LEU A 224 24.79 -21.69 15.43
CA LEU A 224 24.01 -20.45 15.36
C LEU A 224 22.74 -20.71 14.59
N PHE A 225 21.64 -20.09 15.03
CA PHE A 225 20.39 -20.08 14.28
C PHE A 225 20.02 -18.68 13.82
N ILE A 226 19.39 -18.61 12.65
CA ILE A 226 18.81 -17.41 12.08
C ILE A 226 17.87 -16.76 13.10
N GLU A 227 18.05 -15.46 13.36
CA GLU A 227 17.30 -14.67 14.37
C GLU A 227 17.37 -15.24 15.82
N GLY A 228 18.24 -16.21 16.09
CA GLY A 228 18.23 -16.97 17.35
C GLY A 228 17.03 -17.92 17.49
N ILE A 229 16.29 -18.17 16.41
CA ILE A 229 15.13 -19.06 16.40
C ILE A 229 15.66 -20.50 16.27
N ALA A 230 15.59 -21.26 17.36
CA ALA A 230 16.10 -22.63 17.45
C ALA A 230 15.79 -23.47 16.19
N ASN A 231 16.81 -24.10 15.62
CA ASN A 231 16.77 -24.89 14.37
C ASN A 231 16.52 -24.12 13.06
N LYS A 232 16.31 -22.79 13.05
CA LYS A 232 16.20 -22.00 11.81
C LYS A 232 17.59 -21.84 11.18
N ARG A 233 17.83 -22.55 10.06
CA ARG A 233 19.13 -22.71 9.40
C ARG A 233 19.12 -22.14 7.99
N ILE A 234 20.31 -21.97 7.41
CA ILE A 234 20.47 -21.59 6.01
C ILE A 234 20.28 -22.84 5.15
N GLU A 235 19.45 -22.72 4.13
CA GLU A 235 19.24 -23.72 3.10
C GLU A 235 19.12 -22.99 1.76
N LEU A 236 20.07 -23.25 0.86
CA LEU A 236 20.10 -22.65 -0.47
C LEU A 236 19.36 -23.53 -1.49
N GLU A 237 19.02 -22.93 -2.62
CA GLU A 237 18.54 -23.66 -3.79
C GLU A 237 19.70 -24.31 -4.53
N ASP A 238 19.38 -25.27 -5.40
CA ASP A 238 20.36 -25.79 -6.34
C ASP A 238 20.84 -24.71 -7.33
N ASP A 239 22.05 -24.92 -7.85
CA ASP A 239 22.85 -24.01 -8.67
C ASP A 239 23.13 -22.63 -8.02
N THR A 240 22.81 -22.47 -6.74
CA THR A 240 23.04 -21.22 -6.00
C THR A 240 24.41 -21.23 -5.32
N ALA A 241 25.18 -20.15 -5.52
CA ALA A 241 26.43 -19.92 -4.82
C ALA A 241 26.39 -18.59 -4.07
N TRP A 242 26.66 -18.61 -2.76
CA TRP A 242 26.87 -17.42 -1.93
C TRP A 242 28.35 -17.31 -1.58
N TYR A 243 28.97 -16.19 -1.96
CA TYR A 243 30.17 -15.73 -1.26
C TYR A 243 29.73 -14.94 -0.03
N MET A 244 30.11 -15.40 1.16
CA MET A 244 29.67 -14.84 2.43
C MET A 244 30.81 -14.35 3.32
N ARG A 245 30.56 -13.24 4.01
CA ARG A 245 31.37 -12.73 5.11
C ARG A 245 30.54 -12.72 6.39
N MET A 246 30.92 -13.57 7.32
CA MET A 246 30.41 -13.59 8.68
C MET A 246 31.25 -12.64 9.55
N GLN A 247 30.59 -11.80 10.34
CA GLN A 247 31.19 -11.12 11.48
C GLN A 247 30.55 -11.69 12.73
N VAL A 248 31.36 -12.26 13.62
CA VAL A 248 30.88 -12.96 14.83
C VAL A 248 31.49 -12.36 16.08
N MET A 249 30.65 -12.23 17.11
CA MET A 249 31.02 -11.84 18.46
C MET A 249 30.65 -12.97 19.42
N VAL A 250 31.63 -13.38 20.24
CA VAL A 250 31.46 -14.36 21.32
C VAL A 250 31.70 -13.63 22.64
N GLN A 251 30.67 -13.52 23.48
CA GLN A 251 30.69 -12.65 24.65
C GLN A 251 30.01 -13.31 25.87
N PRO A 252 30.76 -13.85 26.85
CA PRO A 252 30.20 -14.32 28.12
C PRO A 252 29.85 -13.17 29.08
N THR A 253 30.65 -12.10 29.10
CA THR A 253 30.49 -10.92 29.97
C THR A 253 30.94 -9.68 29.22
N ILE A 254 30.59 -8.47 29.68
CA ILE A 254 30.84 -7.24 28.92
C ILE A 254 32.32 -6.90 28.70
N ASN A 255 33.23 -7.41 29.54
CA ASN A 255 34.68 -7.19 29.43
C ASN A 255 35.42 -8.35 28.74
N GLN A 256 34.72 -9.41 28.38
CA GLN A 256 35.28 -10.64 27.81
C GLN A 256 34.67 -10.87 26.44
N TYR A 257 35.47 -10.78 25.39
CA TYR A 257 34.99 -10.96 24.02
C TYR A 257 36.01 -11.72 23.15
N ILE A 258 35.51 -12.39 22.11
CA ILE A 258 36.25 -12.66 20.88
C ILE A 258 35.42 -12.08 19.74
N ASN A 259 36.04 -11.24 18.92
CA ASN A 259 35.46 -10.70 17.70
C ASN A 259 36.23 -11.27 16.52
N ALA A 260 35.54 -11.88 15.55
CA ALA A 260 36.19 -12.46 14.37
C ALA A 260 35.45 -12.09 13.08
N THR A 261 36.22 -11.89 12.00
CA THR A 261 35.70 -11.79 10.63
C THR A 261 36.12 -13.03 9.86
N ILE A 262 35.14 -13.72 9.29
CA ILE A 262 35.31 -15.03 8.68
C ILE A 262 34.66 -15.01 7.29
N THR A 263 35.40 -15.44 6.27
CA THR A 263 34.88 -15.57 4.90
C THR A 263 34.77 -17.03 4.49
N ALA A 264 33.70 -17.37 3.80
CA ALA A 264 33.48 -18.67 3.18
C ALA A 264 32.66 -18.49 1.91
N GLN A 265 32.79 -19.42 0.97
CA GLN A 265 31.77 -19.65 -0.04
C GLN A 265 30.93 -20.84 0.39
N ILE A 266 29.61 -20.71 0.26
CA ILE A 266 28.66 -21.81 0.39
C ILE A 266 27.84 -21.91 -0.89
N GLY A 267 27.29 -23.09 -1.17
CA GLY A 267 26.40 -23.27 -2.31
C GLY A 267 25.75 -24.63 -2.29
N LYS A 268 25.03 -24.95 -3.37
CA LYS A 268 24.38 -26.24 -3.57
C LYS A 268 24.44 -26.60 -5.06
N THR A 269 24.80 -27.84 -5.37
CA THR A 269 24.86 -28.35 -6.75
C THR A 269 24.47 -29.82 -6.75
N GLY A 270 23.58 -30.23 -7.65
CA GLY A 270 23.04 -31.60 -7.68
C GLY A 270 22.30 -31.96 -6.39
N GLY A 271 21.72 -30.97 -5.72
CA GLY A 271 21.03 -31.10 -4.42
C GLY A 271 21.96 -31.21 -3.21
N VAL A 272 23.29 -31.21 -3.39
CA VAL A 272 24.26 -31.35 -2.29
C VAL A 272 24.84 -29.99 -1.90
N ALA A 273 24.63 -29.62 -0.65
CA ALA A 273 25.20 -28.44 -0.02
C ALA A 273 26.71 -28.60 0.13
N PHE A 274 27.45 -27.60 -0.36
CA PHE A 274 28.89 -27.51 -0.22
C PHE A 274 29.29 -26.21 0.48
N SER A 275 30.50 -26.22 1.04
CA SER A 275 31.17 -25.05 1.57
C SER A 275 32.67 -25.15 1.34
N THR A 276 33.33 -24.03 1.02
CA THR A 276 34.79 -23.95 1.11
C THR A 276 35.23 -23.97 2.58
N ALA A 277 36.49 -24.31 2.83
CA ALA A 277 37.08 -24.10 4.15
C ALA A 277 36.91 -22.63 4.59
N PRO A 278 36.29 -22.34 5.75
CA PRO A 278 36.17 -20.98 6.24
C PRO A 278 37.54 -20.39 6.60
N ILE A 279 37.75 -19.12 6.28
CA ILE A 279 39.00 -18.41 6.52
C ILE A 279 38.74 -17.32 7.56
N VAL A 280 39.35 -17.44 8.73
CA VAL A 280 39.40 -16.36 9.73
C VAL A 280 40.38 -15.30 9.23
N GLN A 281 39.85 -14.18 8.76
CA GLN A 281 40.65 -13.07 8.22
C GLN A 281 41.22 -12.18 9.33
N TYR A 282 40.48 -12.06 10.43
CA TYR A 282 40.85 -11.26 11.59
C TYR A 282 40.20 -11.81 12.85
N GLN A 283 40.90 -11.68 13.96
CA GLN A 283 40.43 -12.00 15.30
C GLN A 283 41.03 -11.01 16.31
N ASP A 284 40.20 -10.48 17.20
CA ASP A 284 40.61 -9.81 18.43
C ASP A 284 39.96 -10.49 19.64
N THR A 285 40.64 -10.51 20.78
CA THR A 285 40.14 -11.16 21.99
C THR A 285 40.74 -10.57 23.27
N SER A 286 39.87 -10.24 24.23
CA SER A 286 40.28 -10.04 25.63
C SER A 286 40.34 -11.36 26.42
N MET A 287 39.86 -12.47 25.84
CA MET A 287 39.92 -13.81 26.41
C MET A 287 41.20 -14.51 25.98
N ALA A 288 42.29 -14.23 26.71
CA ALA A 288 43.63 -14.74 26.45
C ALA A 288 43.66 -16.26 26.21
N GLY A 289 44.34 -16.67 25.13
CA GLY A 289 44.50 -18.08 24.75
C GLY A 289 43.26 -18.74 24.15
N ARG A 290 42.14 -18.02 23.93
CA ARG A 290 41.01 -18.52 23.15
C ARG A 290 41.05 -18.06 21.70
N THR A 291 40.60 -18.92 20.79
CA THR A 291 40.36 -18.56 19.39
C THR A 291 39.00 -19.05 18.90
N VAL A 292 38.45 -18.37 17.90
CA VAL A 292 37.20 -18.71 17.19
C VAL A 292 37.52 -19.27 15.81
N ASN A 293 36.78 -20.31 15.40
CA ASN A 293 36.68 -20.71 14.00
C ASN A 293 35.21 -20.94 13.61
N LEU A 294 34.92 -20.89 12.31
CA LEU A 294 33.63 -21.34 11.75
C LEU A 294 33.82 -22.74 11.19
N ILE A 295 32.92 -23.64 11.58
CA ILE A 295 32.73 -24.95 10.96
C ILE A 295 31.39 -24.89 10.25
N ILE A 296 31.37 -25.14 8.94
CA ILE A 296 30.13 -25.25 8.18
C ILE A 296 29.88 -26.74 7.98
N ASP A 297 28.87 -27.28 8.67
CA ASP A 297 28.47 -28.67 8.50
C ASP A 297 27.40 -28.77 7.40
N THR A 298 27.78 -29.44 6.31
CA THR A 298 26.88 -29.88 5.22
C THR A 298 26.81 -31.41 5.12
N ALA A 299 27.39 -32.14 6.07
CA ALA A 299 27.49 -33.61 6.03
C ALA A 299 26.39 -34.27 6.88
N THR A 300 26.05 -33.71 8.04
CA THR A 300 24.93 -34.21 8.88
C THR A 300 23.58 -34.05 8.19
N ASN A 301 23.46 -33.04 7.31
CA ASN A 301 22.36 -32.91 6.37
C ASN A 301 22.85 -32.21 5.10
N THR A 302 22.87 -32.93 3.99
CA THR A 302 23.35 -32.46 2.68
C THR A 302 22.47 -31.39 2.04
N ALA A 303 21.35 -30.99 2.63
CA ALA A 303 20.53 -29.89 2.14
C ALA A 303 20.88 -28.53 2.78
N GLN A 304 21.57 -28.52 3.92
CA GLN A 304 21.67 -27.38 4.85
C GLN A 304 23.11 -26.89 5.03
N HIS A 305 23.26 -25.61 5.39
CA HIS A 305 24.53 -25.02 5.82
C HIS A 305 24.48 -24.69 7.30
N ARG A 306 25.02 -25.58 8.14
CA ARG A 306 24.96 -25.48 9.61
C ARG A 306 26.15 -24.71 10.15
N MET A 307 25.89 -23.46 10.57
CA MET A 307 26.92 -22.51 11.01
C MET A 307 27.31 -22.78 12.46
N ASN A 308 28.40 -23.52 12.65
CA ASN A 308 28.91 -23.89 13.98
C ASN A 308 30.12 -23.03 14.33
N ILE A 309 30.02 -22.27 15.42
CA ILE A 309 31.17 -21.57 15.99
C ILE A 309 31.93 -22.55 16.88
N GLN A 310 33.21 -22.74 16.58
CA GLN A 310 34.13 -23.55 17.37
C GLN A 310 35.01 -22.64 18.23
N LEU A 311 35.20 -23.01 19.51
CA LEU A 311 36.19 -22.37 20.38
C LEU A 311 37.36 -23.31 20.69
N ALA A 312 38.58 -22.80 20.51
CA ALA A 312 39.80 -23.45 21.00
C ALA A 312 40.32 -22.73 22.26
N GLY A 313 41.10 -23.46 23.07
CA GLY A 313 41.82 -22.95 24.24
C GLY A 313 40.95 -22.45 25.41
N GLY A 314 41.62 -22.09 26.51
CA GLY A 314 40.97 -21.69 27.78
C GLY A 314 40.34 -22.84 28.57
N THR A 315 39.66 -22.50 29.66
CA THR A 315 39.00 -23.46 30.58
C THR A 315 37.55 -23.73 30.18
N TYR A 316 37.05 -24.93 30.46
CA TYR A 316 35.67 -25.37 30.19
C TYR A 316 35.06 -26.05 31.44
N PRO A 317 33.73 -26.07 31.62
CA PRO A 317 32.69 -25.54 30.70
C PRO A 317 32.70 -24.01 30.60
N PHE A 318 32.28 -23.50 29.46
CA PHE A 318 32.27 -22.06 29.16
C PHE A 318 30.92 -21.64 28.59
N ILE A 319 30.15 -20.89 29.39
CA ILE A 319 28.83 -20.36 29.01
C ILE A 319 29.02 -19.01 28.31
N THR A 320 28.40 -18.83 27.15
CA THR A 320 28.55 -17.59 26.38
C THR A 320 27.36 -17.29 25.48
N ARG A 321 27.25 -16.04 25.06
CA ARG A 321 26.32 -15.59 24.02
C ARG A 321 27.09 -15.39 22.72
N LEU A 322 26.42 -15.68 21.61
CA LEU A 322 26.94 -15.49 20.27
C LEU A 322 25.94 -14.68 19.46
N VAL A 323 26.46 -13.75 18.68
CA VAL A 323 25.73 -13.11 17.59
C VAL A 323 26.65 -13.06 16.38
N ALA A 324 26.10 -13.37 15.21
CA ALA A 324 26.78 -13.24 13.94
C ALA A 324 25.89 -12.51 12.94
N GLN A 325 26.49 -11.62 12.16
CA GLN A 325 25.89 -11.09 10.95
C GLN A 325 26.53 -11.77 9.75
N ILE A 326 25.71 -12.31 8.85
CA ILE A 326 26.17 -12.81 7.55
C ILE A 326 25.76 -11.80 6.49
N ASN A 327 26.75 -11.35 5.70
CA ASN A 327 26.53 -10.63 4.46
C ASN A 327 26.90 -11.56 3.31
N TYR A 328 26.08 -11.65 2.27
CA TYR A 328 26.31 -12.53 1.14
C TYR A 328 26.07 -11.83 -0.21
N THR A 329 26.81 -12.26 -1.23
CA THR A 329 26.51 -12.02 -2.65
C THR A 329 26.22 -13.36 -3.30
N GLN A 330 25.13 -13.42 -4.06
CA GLN A 330 24.60 -14.61 -4.69
C GLN A 330 24.73 -14.57 -6.21
N PHE A 331 25.13 -15.70 -6.79
CA PHE A 331 24.82 -16.06 -8.17
C PHE A 331 23.93 -17.30 -8.23
N ARG A 332 23.14 -17.40 -9.29
CA ARG A 332 22.33 -18.56 -9.67
C ARG A 332 22.20 -18.66 -11.19
#